data_AF-A0A969T877-F1
#
_entry.id   AF-A0A969T877-F1
#
_cell.length_a   1.000
_cell.length_b   1.000
_cell.length_c   1.000
_cell.angle_alpha   90.00
_cell.angle_beta   90.00
_cell.angle_gamma   90.00
#
_symmetry.space_group_name_H-M   'P 1'
#
loop_
_entity.id
_entity.type
_entity.pdbx_description
1 polymer ?
#
loop_
_entity_poly.entity_id
_entity_poly.type
_entity_poly.pdbx_seq_one_letter_code
_entity_poly.pdbx_strand_id
1 'polypeptide(L)'
;FHTAEGGGIVTKNKDLFHKIFYSHNFGHNGPEEFFGLGINGKSSELHAAMGLCVLPKIDELIAKRKEIFEHYDQALTSLPLRRPTIPQETIYNYAYYPIIFETEEQLLTAKEKLNQENIFPRRYFYPSLNNFKLC
;
A
#
# COMPACT_ATOMS: atom_id res chain seq x y z
N PHE A 1 -0.83 -9.28 -0.44
CA PHE A 1 0.35 -9.61 0.36
C PHE A 1 0.37 -8.75 1.61
N HIS A 2 0.69 -9.33 2.76
CA HIS A 2 1.00 -8.59 3.99
C HIS A 2 1.88 -9.47 4.87
N THR A 3 2.60 -8.83 5.78
CA THR A 3 3.31 -9.48 6.90
C THR A 3 2.65 -9.17 8.24
N ALA A 4 1.38 -8.71 8.22
CA ALA A 4 0.71 -7.95 9.28
C ALA A 4 1.23 -6.52 9.33
N GLU A 5 2.40 -6.30 9.92
CA GLU A 5 3.19 -5.07 9.78
C GLU A 5 4.55 -5.41 9.16
N GLY A 6 5.10 -4.50 8.36
CA GLY A 6 6.44 -4.68 7.77
C GLY A 6 6.60 -4.15 6.35
N GLY A 7 7.82 -4.30 5.83
CA GLY A 7 8.21 -3.87 4.51
C GLY A 7 9.49 -4.56 4.06
N GLY A 8 9.87 -4.33 2.81
CA GLY A 8 11.08 -4.89 2.23
C GLY A 8 11.71 -3.92 1.23
N ILE A 9 13.02 -4.01 1.07
CA ILE A 9 13.76 -3.24 0.06
C ILE A 9 14.42 -4.24 -0.89
N VAL A 10 14.25 -4.03 -2.19
CA VAL A 10 14.82 -4.87 -3.25
C VAL A 10 15.69 -4.00 -4.15
N THR A 11 16.92 -4.43 -4.39
CA THR A 11 17.84 -3.73 -5.29
C THR A 11 18.75 -4.72 -6.00
N LYS A 12 19.16 -4.40 -7.23
CA LYS A 12 20.20 -5.12 -7.97
C LYS A 12 21.60 -4.55 -7.73
N ASN A 13 21.70 -3.37 -7.10
CA ASN A 13 22.98 -2.72 -6.81
C ASN A 13 23.56 -3.28 -5.50
N LYS A 14 24.73 -3.91 -5.58
CA LYS A 14 25.41 -4.56 -4.45
C LYS A 14 25.87 -3.57 -3.38
N ASP A 15 26.37 -2.41 -3.78
CA ASP A 15 26.83 -1.37 -2.84
C ASP A 15 25.65 -0.78 -2.07
N LEU A 16 24.52 -0.56 -2.76
CA LEU A 16 23.29 -0.11 -2.13
C LEU A 16 22.72 -1.19 -1.20
N PHE A 17 22.75 -2.46 -1.61
CA PHE A 17 22.36 -3.58 -0.74
C PHE A 17 23.21 -3.59 0.53
N HIS A 18 24.53 -3.52 0.41
CA HIS A 18 25.44 -3.50 1.56
C HIS A 18 25.10 -2.34 2.51
N LYS A 19 24.90 -1.13 1.95
CA LYS A 19 24.49 0.06 2.71
C LYS A 19 23.20 -0.12 3.48
N ILE A 20 22.15 -0.61 2.82
CA ILE A 20 20.85 -0.87 3.45
C ILE A 20 20.97 -1.96 4.51
N PHE A 21 21.75 -3.01 4.23
CA PHE A 21 21.88 -4.16 5.12
C PHE A 21 22.57 -3.80 6.43
N TYR A 22 23.65 -3.01 6.45
CA TYR A 22 24.17 -2.59 7.75
C TYR A 22 23.26 -1.52 8.40
N SER A 23 22.69 -0.58 7.63
CA SER A 23 21.87 0.51 8.19
C SER A 23 20.57 0.02 8.85
N HIS A 24 19.94 -1.06 8.39
CA HIS A 24 18.74 -1.61 9.05
C HIS A 24 19.04 -2.35 10.36
N ASN A 25 20.31 -2.65 10.62
CA ASN A 25 20.78 -3.32 11.82
C ASN A 25 21.75 -2.41 12.60
N PHE A 26 21.27 -1.22 12.96
CA PHE A 26 21.98 -0.22 13.76
C PHE A 26 23.31 0.29 13.17
N GLY A 27 23.69 -0.10 11.95
CA GLY A 27 24.97 0.24 11.34
C GLY A 27 26.07 -0.80 11.54
N HIS A 28 25.77 -1.96 12.13
CA HIS A 28 26.79 -2.92 12.56
C HIS A 28 27.61 -3.51 11.41
N ASN A 29 28.91 -3.64 11.67
CA ASN A 29 29.86 -4.49 10.96
C ASN A 29 30.37 -5.58 11.94
N GLY A 30 29.52 -6.54 12.26
CA GLY A 30 29.85 -7.53 13.30
C GLY A 30 29.60 -7.02 14.73
N PRO A 31 30.26 -7.63 15.74
CA PRO A 31 29.93 -7.36 17.16
C PRO A 31 30.43 -6.01 17.68
N GLU A 32 31.57 -5.51 17.19
CA GLU A 32 32.29 -4.39 17.79
C GLU A 32 32.54 -3.21 16.83
N GLU A 33 32.23 -3.37 15.54
CA GLU A 33 32.46 -2.33 14.53
C GLU A 33 31.17 -1.86 13.87
N PHE A 34 31.23 -0.68 13.24
CA PHE A 34 30.10 -0.07 12.56
C PHE A 34 30.55 0.52 11.22
N PHE A 35 29.77 0.26 10.17
CA PHE A 35 29.98 0.87 8.86
C PHE A 35 29.44 2.32 8.76
N GLY A 36 28.56 2.72 9.69
CA GLY A 36 28.00 4.07 9.74
C GLY A 36 26.66 4.14 10.48
N LEU A 37 25.89 5.20 10.23
CA LEU A 37 24.58 5.40 10.84
C LEU A 37 23.59 4.30 10.45
N GLY A 38 22.81 3.84 11.43
CA GLY A 38 21.70 2.92 11.22
C GLY A 38 20.56 3.08 12.23
N ILE A 39 19.51 2.31 12.02
CA ILE A 39 18.31 2.21 12.86
C ILE A 39 18.03 0.73 13.17
N ASN A 40 17.08 0.45 14.06
CA ASN A 40 16.52 -0.90 14.20
C ASN A 40 15.37 -1.11 13.21
N GLY A 41 15.68 -1.57 12.00
CA GLY A 41 14.71 -1.83 10.93
C GLY A 41 14.48 -3.32 10.67
N LYS A 42 14.92 -4.21 11.57
CA LYS A 42 14.80 -5.67 11.40
C LYS A 42 13.35 -6.12 11.49
N SER A 43 12.94 -7.01 10.60
CA SER A 43 11.68 -7.75 10.70
C SER A 43 11.84 -8.92 11.68
N SER A 44 10.79 -9.28 12.41
CA SER A 44 10.82 -10.47 13.26
C SER A 44 10.43 -11.73 12.48
N GLU A 45 10.87 -12.89 12.97
CA GLU A 45 10.57 -14.20 12.37
C GLU A 45 9.06 -14.45 12.23
N LEU A 46 8.23 -13.94 13.14
CA LEU A 46 6.77 -14.06 13.05
C LEU A 46 6.19 -13.31 11.85
N HIS A 47 6.65 -12.08 11.60
CA HIS A 47 6.23 -11.29 10.44
C HIS A 47 6.75 -11.92 9.14
N ALA A 48 7.98 -12.45 9.15
CA ALA A 48 8.56 -13.17 8.00
C ALA A 48 7.77 -14.45 7.67
N ALA A 49 7.41 -15.25 8.68
CA ALA A 49 6.60 -16.46 8.50
C ALA A 49 5.22 -16.14 7.90
N MET A 50 4.57 -15.06 8.35
CA MET A 50 3.30 -14.59 7.74
C MET A 50 3.51 -14.24 6.25
N GLY A 51 4.58 -13.53 5.92
CA GLY A 51 4.94 -13.23 4.54
C GLY A 51 5.13 -14.48 3.70
N LEU A 52 5.88 -15.47 4.18
CA LEU A 52 6.14 -16.73 3.46
C LEU A 52 4.87 -17.55 3.22
N CYS A 53 3.88 -17.49 4.12
CA CYS A 53 2.58 -18.13 3.91
C CYS A 53 1.73 -17.44 2.84
N VAL A 54 1.85 -16.12 2.69
CA VAL A 54 1.00 -15.31 1.78
C VAL A 54 1.65 -15.13 0.40
N LEU A 55 2.98 -15.02 0.34
CA LEU A 55 3.72 -14.70 -0.90
C LEU A 55 3.41 -15.65 -2.06
N PRO A 56 3.37 -16.99 -1.89
CA PRO A 56 3.06 -17.91 -2.98
C PRO A 56 1.64 -17.76 -3.53
N LYS A 57 0.74 -17.07 -2.81
CA LYS A 57 -0.67 -16.89 -3.18
C LYS A 57 -0.95 -15.53 -3.81
N ILE A 58 0.06 -14.70 -4.06
CA ILE A 58 -0.14 -13.32 -4.55
C ILE A 58 -0.97 -13.27 -5.84
N ASP A 59 -0.67 -14.12 -6.82
CA ASP A 59 -1.34 -14.07 -8.12
C ASP A 59 -2.82 -14.42 -7.99
N GLU A 60 -3.15 -15.44 -7.21
CA GLU A 60 -4.53 -15.81 -6.86
C GLU A 60 -5.26 -14.67 -6.16
N LEU A 61 -4.60 -14.01 -5.19
CA LEU A 61 -5.19 -12.88 -4.46
C LEU A 61 -5.43 -11.67 -5.36
N ILE A 62 -4.54 -11.39 -6.32
CA ILE A 62 -4.72 -10.33 -7.30
C ILE A 62 -5.89 -10.67 -8.25
N ALA A 63 -6.00 -11.91 -8.70
CA ALA A 63 -7.11 -12.36 -9.54
C ALA A 63 -8.47 -12.18 -8.84
N LYS A 64 -8.58 -12.60 -7.57
CA LYS A 64 -9.81 -12.38 -6.77
C LYS A 64 -10.15 -10.91 -6.59
N ARG A 65 -9.15 -10.04 -6.40
CA ARG A 65 -9.37 -8.60 -6.32
C ARG A 65 -9.85 -8.01 -7.63
N LYS A 66 -9.35 -8.52 -8.76
CA LYS A 66 -9.80 -8.14 -10.10
C LYS A 66 -11.29 -8.44 -10.29
N GLU A 67 -11.75 -9.63 -9.90
CA GLU A 67 -13.17 -10.00 -9.99
C GLU A 67 -14.06 -9.02 -9.22
N ILE A 68 -13.70 -8.70 -7.96
CA ILE A 68 -14.43 -7.71 -7.14
C ILE A 68 -14.42 -6.33 -7.81
N PHE A 69 -13.28 -5.94 -8.37
CA PHE A 69 -13.13 -4.65 -9.04
C PHE A 69 -14.01 -4.55 -10.29
N GLU A 70 -14.12 -5.62 -11.08
CA GLU A 70 -14.99 -5.69 -12.26
C GLU A 70 -16.48 -5.62 -11.89
N HIS A 71 -16.87 -6.22 -10.74
CA HIS A 71 -18.22 -6.06 -10.21
C HIS A 71 -18.56 -4.60 -9.88
N TYR A 72 -17.62 -3.88 -9.23
CA TYR A 72 -17.81 -2.45 -8.99
C TYR A 72 -17.86 -1.64 -10.29
N ASP A 73 -17.06 -2.01 -11.30
CA ASP A 73 -17.09 -1.36 -12.61
C ASP A 73 -18.48 -1.46 -13.22
N GLN A 74 -19.04 -2.67 -13.30
CA GLN A 74 -20.39 -2.91 -13.81
C GLN A 74 -21.46 -2.18 -13.01
N ALA A 75 -21.38 -2.24 -11.67
CA ALA A 75 -22.40 -1.67 -10.78
C ALA A 75 -22.39 -0.13 -10.76
N LEU A 76 -21.24 0.51 -10.98
CA LEU A 76 -21.07 1.95 -10.83
C LEU A 76 -20.92 2.69 -12.17
N THR A 77 -20.79 2.00 -13.30
CA THR A 77 -20.59 2.60 -14.64
C THR A 77 -21.65 3.64 -15.00
N SER A 78 -22.90 3.48 -14.56
CA SER A 78 -23.98 4.42 -14.88
C SER A 78 -23.98 5.69 -14.03
N LEU A 79 -23.16 5.75 -12.97
CA LEU A 79 -23.07 6.92 -12.11
C LEU A 79 -22.10 7.94 -12.69
N PRO A 80 -22.30 9.26 -12.43
CA PRO A 80 -21.37 10.31 -12.85
C PRO A 80 -20.13 10.34 -11.95
N LEU A 81 -19.44 9.21 -11.85
CA LEU A 81 -18.20 9.03 -11.08
C LEU A 81 -17.04 8.85 -12.05
N ARG A 82 -15.92 9.48 -11.72
CA ARG A 82 -14.67 9.30 -12.47
C ARG A 82 -13.75 8.32 -11.76
N ARG A 83 -12.80 7.77 -12.49
CA ARG A 83 -11.72 6.96 -11.95
C ARG A 83 -10.37 7.46 -12.44
N PRO A 84 -9.27 7.21 -11.71
CA PRO A 84 -7.93 7.45 -12.23
C PRO A 84 -7.69 6.68 -13.53
N THR A 85 -7.08 7.36 -14.51
CA THR A 85 -6.62 6.69 -15.74
C THR A 85 -5.49 5.73 -15.40
N ILE A 86 -5.61 4.49 -15.87
CA ILE A 86 -4.56 3.48 -15.73
C ILE A 86 -3.65 3.59 -16.96
N PRO A 87 -2.35 3.88 -16.80
CA PRO A 87 -1.43 3.95 -17.93
C PRO A 87 -1.37 2.64 -18.71
N GLN A 88 -1.09 2.73 -20.01
CA GLN A 88 -0.88 1.55 -20.85
C GLN A 88 0.26 0.69 -20.27
N GLU A 89 0.17 -0.63 -20.46
CA GLU A 89 1.14 -1.63 -19.97
C GLU A 89 1.22 -1.78 -18.43
N THR A 90 0.35 -1.12 -17.67
CA THR A 90 0.28 -1.30 -16.21
C THR A 90 -0.31 -2.67 -15.87
N ILE A 91 0.45 -3.48 -15.13
CA ILE A 91 -0.10 -4.64 -14.41
C ILE A 91 -0.76 -4.11 -13.13
N TYR A 92 -2.09 -3.97 -13.18
CA TYR A 92 -2.85 -3.41 -12.08
C TYR A 92 -3.09 -4.46 -10.98
N ASN A 93 -2.92 -4.09 -9.71
CA ASN A 93 -3.01 -5.02 -8.58
C ASN A 93 -4.38 -5.02 -7.87
N TYR A 94 -5.30 -4.16 -8.31
CA TYR A 94 -6.68 -4.05 -7.82
C TYR A 94 -6.79 -3.88 -6.29
N ALA A 95 -5.81 -3.22 -5.65
CA ALA A 95 -5.76 -3.09 -4.19
C ALA A 95 -6.94 -2.28 -3.60
N TYR A 96 -7.47 -1.33 -4.37
CA TYR A 96 -8.62 -0.49 -4.02
C TYR A 96 -9.47 -0.24 -5.26
N TYR A 97 -10.72 0.19 -5.05
CA TYR A 97 -11.58 0.73 -6.11
C TYR A 97 -11.71 2.26 -5.93
N PRO A 98 -10.79 3.07 -6.49
CA PRO A 98 -10.83 4.51 -6.33
C PRO A 98 -11.89 5.16 -7.22
N ILE A 99 -12.74 6.00 -6.62
CA ILE A 99 -13.70 6.85 -7.31
C ILE A 99 -13.42 8.32 -7.01
N ILE A 100 -13.67 9.18 -8.00
CA ILE A 100 -13.49 10.62 -7.94
C ILE A 100 -14.86 11.25 -8.15
N PHE A 101 -15.32 12.00 -7.14
CA PHE A 101 -16.52 12.83 -7.22
C PHE A 101 -16.17 14.18 -7.86
N GLU A 102 -17.18 14.85 -8.42
CA GLU A 102 -16.97 16.18 -9.01
C GLU A 102 -16.71 17.26 -7.97
N THR A 103 -17.29 17.12 -6.78
CA THR A 103 -17.06 18.05 -5.67
C THR A 103 -16.75 17.32 -4.36
N GLU A 104 -16.07 18.02 -3.44
CA GLU A 104 -15.82 17.51 -2.10
C GLU A 104 -17.11 17.32 -1.30
N GLU A 105 -18.09 18.19 -1.48
CA GLU A 105 -19.41 18.07 -0.84
C GLU A 105 -20.08 16.73 -1.19
N GLN A 106 -20.11 16.37 -2.48
CA GLN A 106 -20.66 15.09 -2.92
C GLN A 106 -19.92 13.90 -2.28
N LEU A 107 -18.58 13.96 -2.23
CA LEU A 107 -17.77 12.94 -1.57
C LEU A 107 -18.12 12.81 -0.08
N LEU A 108 -18.24 13.93 0.64
CA LEU A 108 -18.52 13.94 2.07
C LEU A 108 -19.93 13.39 2.36
N THR A 109 -20.93 13.82 1.60
CA THR A 109 -22.29 13.28 1.69
C THR A 109 -22.34 11.79 1.39
N ALA A 110 -21.67 11.33 0.32
CA ALA A 110 -21.62 9.91 -0.03
C ALA A 110 -20.95 9.09 1.07
N LYS A 111 -19.81 9.54 1.59
CA LYS A 111 -19.10 8.89 2.70
C LYS A 111 -19.98 8.78 3.95
N GLU A 112 -20.68 9.85 4.31
CA GLU A 112 -21.57 9.85 5.48
C GLU A 112 -22.71 8.85 5.33
N LYS A 113 -23.40 8.87 4.18
CA LYS A 113 -24.47 7.90 3.88
C LYS A 113 -23.98 6.46 3.87
N LEU A 114 -22.82 6.20 3.25
CA LEU A 114 -22.22 4.86 3.26
C LEU A 114 -21.89 4.40 4.69
N ASN A 115 -21.35 5.28 5.53
CA ASN A 115 -21.06 4.93 6.93
C ASN A 115 -22.32 4.59 7.73
N GLN A 116 -23.44 5.30 7.48
CA GLN A 116 -24.75 4.99 8.09
C GLN A 116 -25.23 3.58 7.71
N GLU A 117 -24.90 3.12 6.52
CA GLU A 117 -25.17 1.78 6.02
C GLU A 117 -24.05 0.75 6.34
N ASN A 118 -23.15 1.07 7.28
CA ASN A 118 -22.00 0.24 7.67
C ASN A 118 -21.03 -0.10 6.52
N ILE A 119 -20.93 0.77 5.52
CA ILE A 119 -19.95 0.72 4.44
C ILE A 119 -18.94 1.84 4.69
N PHE A 120 -17.67 1.49 4.94
CA PHE A 120 -16.67 2.43 5.45
C PHE A 120 -15.61 2.81 4.40
N PRO A 121 -15.90 3.72 3.45
CA PRO A 121 -14.92 4.17 2.48
C PRO A 121 -13.79 4.96 3.15
N ARG A 122 -12.65 5.01 2.47
CA ARG A 122 -11.47 5.76 2.92
C ARG A 122 -11.15 6.87 1.94
N ARG A 123 -10.74 8.02 2.47
CA ARG A 123 -10.32 9.19 1.70
C ARG A 123 -8.79 9.20 1.59
N TYR A 124 -8.25 8.38 0.69
CA TYR A 124 -6.81 8.31 0.47
C TYR A 124 -6.35 9.29 -0.62
N PHE A 125 -5.27 10.06 -0.44
CA PHE A 125 -4.65 10.45 0.84
C PHE A 125 -5.07 11.88 1.16
N TYR A 126 -5.73 12.07 2.31
CA TYR A 126 -6.24 13.37 2.73
C TYR A 126 -5.87 13.70 4.20
N PRO A 127 -5.41 14.93 4.49
CA PRO A 127 -5.03 15.95 3.52
C PRO A 127 -3.83 15.48 2.70
N SER A 128 -3.66 16.05 1.50
CA SER A 128 -2.44 15.86 0.73
C SER A 128 -1.23 16.37 1.53
N LEU A 129 -0.05 15.78 1.32
CA LEU A 129 1.15 16.07 2.12
C LEU A 129 1.52 17.57 2.12
N ASN A 130 1.28 18.29 1.04
CA ASN A 130 1.54 19.74 0.93
C ASN A 130 0.61 20.62 1.79
N ASN A 131 -0.50 20.05 2.27
CA ASN A 131 -1.44 20.71 3.17
C ASN A 131 -1.30 20.19 4.61
N PHE A 132 -0.40 19.25 4.84
CA PHE A 132 -0.14 18.69 6.17
C PHE A 132 0.69 19.69 6.98
N LYS A 133 0.17 20.12 8.14
CA LYS A 133 0.92 20.93 9.09
C LYS A 133 1.58 19.99 10.09
N LEU A 134 2.91 20.02 10.18
CA LEU A 134 3.64 19.34 11.25
C LEU A 134 3.23 20.00 12.57
N CYS A 135 2.87 19.16 13.55
CA CYS A 135 2.62 19.57 14.92
C CYS A 135 3.94 19.94 15.61
#